data_AF-A0A7G8KVJ0-F1
#
_entry.id   AF-A0A7G8KVJ0-F1
#
_cell.length_a   1.000
_cell.length_b   1.000
_cell.length_c   1.000
_cell.angle_alpha   90.00
_cell.angle_beta   90.00
_cell.angle_gamma   90.00
#
_symmetry.space_group_name_H-M   'P 1'
#
loop_
_entity.id
_entity.type
_entity.pdbx_description
1 polymer ?
#
loop_
_entity_poly.entity_id
_entity_poly.type
_entity_poly.pdbx_seq_one_letter_code
_entity_poly.pdbx_strand_id
1 'polypeptide(L)'
;VTKNLTKLLFLSSLMTGSLISISSNSWFGVWMGLEMNLLSFIPLMMNEKKLMINESSIKYFIVQAVASTMLLFSILMILLKFPMIWGKNENLMMMISSSLLIKIGAAPFHFWLPEVMSASTWNNCFMLMTWQKLAPLMVMSYCIEMNIFISSIAIVSIIIGALGGLNQTSLRQLMAYSSISHIGWMISSMLVNENTWELYFIIYTILSMILIMFFNQSNLHFINQVFMSSNNNVEVKFTMMMSLLSLGGLPPFMGFLPKWIVMQVMIENKMTFLVLAMVMITTITVYYYIRVSFTALVLTNSETSWSIDIKSKNFKMLLSTATMISTMGLILTSLVPNL
;
A
#
# COMPACT_ATOMS: atom_id res chain seq x y z
N VAL A 1 -15.25 -16.44 -22.18
CA VAL A 1 -14.10 -15.99 -23.00
C VAL A 1 -14.09 -14.46 -23.17
N THR A 2 -15.20 -13.83 -23.54
CA THR A 2 -15.32 -12.36 -23.69
C THR A 2 -15.02 -11.57 -22.42
N LYS A 3 -15.52 -11.98 -21.23
CA LYS A 3 -15.16 -11.35 -19.94
C LYS A 3 -13.67 -11.44 -19.59
N ASN A 4 -12.95 -12.43 -20.12
CA ASN A 4 -11.51 -12.55 -19.90
C ASN A 4 -10.72 -11.64 -20.86
N LEU A 5 -11.18 -11.52 -22.11
CA LEU A 5 -10.59 -10.59 -23.09
C LEU A 5 -10.74 -9.14 -22.64
N THR A 6 -11.92 -8.73 -22.19
CA THR A 6 -12.13 -7.35 -21.68
C THR A 6 -11.26 -7.09 -20.46
N LYS A 7 -11.18 -8.03 -19.51
CA LYS A 7 -10.29 -7.92 -18.35
C LYS A 7 -8.82 -7.81 -18.73
N LEU A 8 -8.37 -8.57 -19.74
CA LEU A 8 -7.00 -8.53 -20.24
C LEU A 8 -6.68 -7.21 -20.94
N LEU A 9 -7.63 -6.67 -21.71
CA LEU A 9 -7.50 -5.34 -22.32
C LEU A 9 -7.40 -4.22 -21.28
N PHE A 10 -8.21 -4.29 -20.21
CA PHE A 10 -8.10 -3.30 -19.12
C PHE A 10 -6.83 -3.46 -18.30
N LEU A 11 -6.33 -4.69 -18.10
CA LEU A 11 -5.03 -4.90 -17.46
C LEU A 11 -3.88 -4.38 -18.32
N SER A 12 -3.91 -4.59 -19.63
CA SER A 12 -2.86 -4.07 -20.51
C SER A 12 -2.88 -2.54 -20.58
N SER A 13 -4.05 -1.92 -20.65
CA SER A 13 -4.17 -0.45 -20.62
C SER A 13 -3.76 0.17 -19.28
N LEU A 14 -3.98 -0.55 -18.18
CA LEU A 14 -3.50 -0.18 -16.86
C LEU A 14 -1.96 -0.21 -16.78
N MET A 15 -1.33 -1.26 -17.31
CA MET A 15 0.13 -1.34 -17.39
C MET A 15 0.71 -0.23 -18.29
N THR A 16 0.12 -0.01 -19.47
CA THR A 16 0.61 1.03 -20.38
C THR A 16 0.45 2.43 -19.79
N GLY A 17 -0.65 2.72 -19.09
CA GLY A 17 -0.86 3.98 -18.38
C GLY A 17 0.27 4.27 -17.38
N SER A 18 0.62 3.28 -16.55
CA SER A 18 1.74 3.42 -15.62
C SER A 18 3.09 3.60 -16.32
N LEU A 19 3.37 2.82 -17.38
CA LEU A 19 4.63 2.94 -18.13
C LEU A 19 4.77 4.30 -18.81
N ILE A 20 3.69 4.84 -19.39
CA ILE A 20 3.66 6.17 -20.00
C ILE A 20 3.98 7.23 -18.94
N SER A 21 3.39 7.14 -17.75
CA SER A 21 3.64 8.14 -16.70
C SER A 21 5.07 8.14 -16.17
N ILE A 22 5.74 6.99 -16.17
CA ILE A 22 7.12 6.85 -15.65
C ILE A 22 8.14 7.29 -16.72
N SER A 23 7.88 7.00 -17.99
CA SER A 23 8.82 7.30 -19.08
C SER A 23 8.61 8.67 -19.73
N SER A 24 7.51 9.36 -19.42
CA SER A 24 7.20 10.64 -20.05
C SER A 24 8.11 11.77 -19.57
N ASN A 25 8.72 12.47 -20.52
CA ASN A 25 9.52 13.67 -20.25
C ASN A 25 8.68 14.94 -20.01
N SER A 26 7.37 14.91 -20.29
CA SER A 26 6.49 16.08 -20.15
C SER A 26 5.41 15.84 -19.11
N TRP A 27 5.09 16.89 -18.36
CA TRP A 27 4.03 16.89 -17.35
C TRP A 27 2.65 16.49 -17.90
N PHE A 28 2.37 16.86 -19.15
CA PHE A 28 1.14 16.43 -19.83
C PHE A 28 1.13 14.92 -20.10
N GLY A 29 2.28 14.33 -20.47
CA GLY A 29 2.43 12.88 -20.62
C GLY A 29 2.21 12.14 -19.29
N VAL A 30 2.74 12.69 -18.19
CA VAL A 30 2.49 12.17 -16.83
C VAL A 30 1.00 12.16 -16.51
N TRP A 31 0.32 13.30 -16.71
CA TRP A 31 -1.13 13.41 -16.49
C TRP A 31 -1.91 12.40 -17.33
N MET A 32 -1.60 12.29 -18.62
CA MET A 32 -2.26 11.37 -19.54
C MET A 32 -2.09 9.90 -19.09
N GLY A 33 -0.88 9.49 -18.68
CA GLY A 33 -0.63 8.15 -18.17
C GLY A 33 -1.41 7.85 -16.89
N LEU A 34 -1.48 8.82 -15.97
CA LEU A 34 -2.25 8.70 -14.72
C LEU A 34 -3.77 8.63 -14.96
N GLU A 35 -4.30 9.31 -15.98
CA GLU A 35 -5.72 9.22 -16.37
C GLU A 35 -6.05 7.88 -17.07
N MET A 36 -5.16 7.40 -17.94
CA MET A 36 -5.31 6.08 -18.56
C MET A 36 -5.35 4.97 -17.50
N ASN A 37 -4.53 5.09 -16.44
CA ASN A 37 -4.57 4.17 -15.31
C ASN A 37 -5.90 4.25 -14.53
N LEU A 38 -6.43 5.46 -14.29
CA LEU A 38 -7.73 5.64 -13.64
C LEU A 38 -8.87 5.01 -14.44
N LEU A 39 -8.96 5.31 -15.74
CA LEU A 39 -10.04 4.85 -16.62
C LEU A 39 -10.02 3.33 -16.84
N SER A 40 -8.84 2.73 -16.86
CA SER A 40 -8.68 1.28 -16.99
C SER A 40 -8.98 0.52 -15.69
N PHE A 41 -8.73 1.13 -14.53
CA PHE A 41 -8.95 0.47 -13.24
C PHE A 41 -10.42 0.39 -12.83
N ILE A 42 -11.26 1.37 -13.19
CA ILE A 42 -12.68 1.39 -12.80
C ILE A 42 -13.44 0.15 -13.31
N PRO A 43 -13.34 -0.24 -14.60
CA PRO A 43 -13.96 -1.47 -15.10
C PRO A 43 -13.41 -2.75 -14.44
N LEU A 44 -12.15 -2.76 -14.00
CA LEU A 44 -11.58 -3.89 -13.24
C LEU A 44 -12.16 -3.99 -11.83
N MET A 45 -12.57 -2.86 -11.25
CA MET A 45 -13.26 -2.83 -9.97
C MET A 45 -14.73 -3.20 -10.06
N MET A 46 -15.45 -2.67 -11.05
CA MET A 46 -16.90 -2.84 -11.16
C MET A 46 -17.31 -4.31 -11.27
N ASN A 47 -18.42 -4.64 -10.61
CA ASN A 47 -19.02 -5.96 -10.73
C ASN A 47 -20.54 -5.79 -10.80
N GLU A 48 -21.13 -6.16 -11.93
CA GLU A 48 -22.56 -5.98 -12.25
C GLU A 48 -23.50 -6.48 -11.14
N LYS A 49 -23.07 -7.49 -10.36
CA LYS A 49 -23.92 -8.14 -9.35
C LYS A 49 -23.87 -7.50 -7.96
N LYS A 50 -22.86 -6.68 -7.64
CA LYS A 50 -22.61 -6.23 -6.27
C LYS A 50 -22.63 -4.70 -6.18
N LEU A 51 -23.73 -4.15 -5.68
CA LEU A 51 -23.92 -2.70 -5.49
C LEU A 51 -22.79 -2.07 -4.66
N MET A 52 -22.37 -2.72 -3.57
CA MET A 52 -21.26 -2.25 -2.72
C MET A 52 -19.94 -2.06 -3.49
N ILE A 53 -19.67 -2.93 -4.46
CA ILE A 53 -18.47 -2.82 -5.30
C ILE A 53 -18.60 -1.62 -6.25
N ASN A 54 -19.79 -1.39 -6.80
CA ASN A 54 -20.03 -0.24 -7.67
C ASN A 54 -19.91 1.09 -6.90
N GLU A 55 -20.42 1.17 -5.67
CA GLU A 55 -20.23 2.35 -4.82
C GLU A 55 -18.74 2.63 -4.58
N SER A 56 -17.95 1.60 -4.26
CA SER A 56 -16.50 1.75 -4.09
C SER A 56 -15.79 2.25 -5.35
N SER A 57 -16.22 1.80 -6.53
CA SER A 57 -15.66 2.27 -7.80
C SER A 57 -15.98 3.74 -8.08
N ILE A 58 -17.18 4.20 -7.70
CA ILE A 58 -17.59 5.60 -7.84
C ILE A 58 -16.81 6.49 -6.87
N LYS A 59 -16.64 6.08 -5.60
CA LYS A 59 -15.82 6.81 -4.62
C LYS A 59 -14.38 6.97 -5.09
N TYR A 60 -13.79 5.89 -5.63
CA TYR A 60 -12.46 5.95 -6.24
C TYR A 60 -12.39 6.91 -7.41
N PHE A 61 -13.34 6.84 -8.35
CA PHE A 61 -13.39 7.72 -9.53
C PHE A 61 -13.41 9.19 -9.13
N ILE A 62 -14.32 9.58 -8.22
CA ILE A 62 -14.50 10.99 -7.81
C ILE A 62 -13.20 11.54 -7.22
N VAL A 63 -12.59 10.83 -6.27
CA VAL A 63 -11.39 11.32 -5.59
C VAL A 63 -10.20 11.41 -6.55
N GLN A 64 -10.03 10.41 -7.42
CA GLN A 64 -8.91 10.37 -8.35
C GLN A 64 -9.06 11.39 -9.50
N ALA A 65 -10.29 11.70 -9.93
CA ALA A 65 -10.60 12.75 -10.90
C ALA A 65 -10.36 14.16 -10.31
N VAL A 66 -10.70 14.37 -9.02
CA VAL A 66 -10.34 15.63 -8.34
C VAL A 66 -8.82 15.77 -8.24
N ALA A 67 -8.11 14.70 -7.89
CA ALA A 67 -6.65 14.72 -7.86
C ALA A 67 -6.02 15.03 -9.22
N SER A 68 -6.54 14.45 -10.31
CA SER A 68 -5.99 14.67 -11.65
C SER A 68 -6.30 16.07 -12.20
N THR A 69 -7.47 16.63 -11.90
CA THR A 69 -7.82 18.01 -12.25
C THR A 69 -6.96 19.02 -11.47
N MET A 70 -6.68 18.78 -10.19
CA MET A 70 -5.72 19.57 -9.41
C MET A 70 -4.30 19.50 -10.00
N LEU A 71 -3.86 18.30 -10.41
CA LEU A 71 -2.57 18.10 -11.06
C LEU A 71 -2.49 18.90 -12.37
N LEU A 72 -3.49 18.78 -13.25
CA LEU A 72 -3.53 19.53 -14.52
C LEU A 72 -3.54 21.05 -14.28
N PHE A 73 -4.35 21.52 -13.33
CA PHE A 73 -4.39 22.93 -12.97
C PHE A 73 -3.01 23.45 -12.52
N SER A 74 -2.32 22.70 -11.65
CA SER A 74 -0.97 23.09 -11.20
C SER A 74 0.04 23.17 -12.35
N ILE A 75 -0.01 22.23 -13.31
CA ILE A 75 0.86 22.23 -14.48
C ILE A 75 0.56 23.45 -15.38
N LEU A 76 -0.72 23.75 -15.62
CA LEU A 76 -1.10 24.91 -16.42
C LEU A 76 -0.63 26.22 -15.77
N MET A 77 -0.72 26.34 -14.44
CA MET A 77 -0.22 27.50 -13.71
C MET A 77 1.31 27.67 -13.85
N ILE A 78 2.06 26.56 -13.82
CA ILE A 78 3.51 26.56 -14.07
C ILE A 78 3.82 27.01 -15.50
N LEU A 79 3.10 26.46 -16.50
CA LEU A 79 3.31 26.77 -17.92
C LEU A 79 3.00 28.22 -18.28
N LEU A 80 1.96 28.79 -17.67
CA LEU A 80 1.57 30.19 -17.88
C LEU A 80 2.58 31.18 -17.25
N LYS A 81 3.62 30.69 -16.55
CA LYS A 81 4.62 31.49 -15.82
C LYS A 81 3.94 32.64 -15.07
N PHE A 82 2.81 32.36 -14.41
CA PHE A 82 2.14 33.40 -13.64
C PHE A 82 3.14 33.90 -12.60
N PRO A 83 3.55 35.18 -12.61
CA PRO A 83 4.36 35.70 -11.54
C PRO A 83 3.46 35.67 -10.31
N MET A 84 3.63 34.65 -9.47
CA MET A 84 3.05 34.68 -8.13
C MET A 84 3.69 35.88 -7.45
N ILE A 85 2.95 36.98 -7.43
CA ILE A 85 3.38 38.30 -6.97
C ILE A 85 3.79 38.30 -5.49
N TRP A 86 3.64 37.20 -4.76
CA TRP A 86 4.29 36.95 -3.49
C TRP A 86 5.00 35.59 -3.46
N GLY A 87 6.33 35.62 -3.57
CA GLY A 87 7.23 34.73 -2.84
C GLY A 87 7.17 33.24 -3.15
N LYS A 88 7.99 32.85 -4.13
CA LYS A 88 8.56 31.50 -4.41
C LYS A 88 7.65 30.44 -5.06
N ASN A 89 8.29 29.69 -5.97
CA ASN A 89 7.78 28.49 -6.65
C ASN A 89 7.35 27.33 -5.71
N GLU A 90 7.63 27.44 -4.41
CA GLU A 90 7.30 26.43 -3.39
C GLU A 90 5.78 26.13 -3.33
N ASN A 91 4.92 27.13 -3.57
CA ASN A 91 3.46 26.95 -3.55
C ASN A 91 2.96 26.04 -4.68
N LEU A 92 3.55 26.15 -5.88
CA LEU A 92 3.16 25.34 -7.04
C LEU A 92 3.62 23.89 -6.89
N MET A 93 4.84 23.68 -6.37
CA MET A 93 5.34 22.34 -6.04
C MET A 93 4.50 21.70 -4.92
N MET A 94 4.04 22.50 -3.95
CA MET A 94 3.09 22.02 -2.94
C MET A 94 1.77 21.56 -3.56
N MET A 95 1.23 22.28 -4.54
CA MET A 95 0.01 21.85 -5.26
C MET A 95 0.22 20.54 -6.02
N ILE A 96 1.32 20.40 -6.77
CA ILE A 96 1.67 19.13 -7.44
C ILE A 96 1.76 18.00 -6.41
N SER A 97 2.52 18.19 -5.33
CA SER A 97 2.71 17.17 -4.31
C SER A 97 1.39 16.78 -3.64
N SER A 98 0.50 17.74 -3.33
CA SER A 98 -0.82 17.47 -2.77
C SER A 98 -1.69 16.63 -3.71
N SER A 99 -1.66 16.89 -5.01
CA SER A 99 -2.40 16.10 -6.01
C SER A 99 -1.94 14.64 -6.06
N LEU A 100 -0.61 14.40 -6.02
CA LEU A 100 -0.03 13.06 -5.99
C LEU A 100 -0.33 12.35 -4.67
N LEU A 101 -0.30 13.06 -3.54
CA LEU A 101 -0.66 12.52 -2.22
C LEU A 101 -2.11 12.06 -2.15
N ILE A 102 -3.05 12.79 -2.77
CA ILE A 102 -4.45 12.36 -2.90
C ILE A 102 -4.51 11.06 -3.71
N LYS A 103 -3.78 10.96 -4.83
CA LYS A 103 -3.75 9.74 -5.66
C LYS A 103 -3.23 8.51 -4.90
N ILE A 104 -2.19 8.68 -4.09
CA ILE A 104 -1.56 7.59 -3.30
C ILE A 104 -2.41 7.23 -2.07
N GLY A 105 -3.24 8.15 -1.56
CA GLY A 105 -4.03 7.98 -0.34
C GLY A 105 -3.23 8.23 0.94
N ALA A 106 -2.23 9.12 0.87
CA ALA A 106 -1.51 9.57 2.06
C ALA A 106 -2.41 10.47 2.93
N ALA A 107 -2.23 10.44 4.24
CA ALA A 107 -2.98 11.32 5.12
C ALA A 107 -2.50 12.79 4.97
N PRO A 108 -3.39 13.79 5.05
CA PRO A 108 -4.80 13.75 5.49
C PRO A 108 -5.80 13.19 4.46
N PHE A 109 -5.43 13.03 3.19
CA PHE A 109 -6.31 12.59 2.08
C PHE A 109 -6.62 11.09 2.05
N HIS A 110 -6.49 10.40 3.18
CA HIS A 110 -6.51 8.94 3.28
C HIS A 110 -7.92 8.30 3.32
N PHE A 111 -8.97 9.08 3.63
CA PHE A 111 -10.31 8.55 3.95
C PHE A 111 -10.91 7.63 2.87
N TRP A 112 -10.63 7.90 1.60
CA TRP A 112 -11.16 7.11 0.50
C TRP A 112 -10.60 5.68 0.47
N LEU A 113 -9.35 5.47 0.91
CA LEU A 113 -8.64 4.23 0.71
C LEU A 113 -9.21 3.07 1.58
N PRO A 114 -9.46 3.23 2.90
CA PRO A 114 -10.14 2.21 3.71
C PRO A 114 -11.55 1.90 3.24
N GLU A 115 -12.32 2.92 2.82
CA GLU A 115 -13.70 2.71 2.34
C GLU A 115 -13.73 1.90 1.04
N VAL A 116 -12.90 2.26 0.05
CA VAL A 116 -12.84 1.55 -1.24
C VAL A 116 -12.35 0.11 -1.04
N MET A 117 -11.35 -0.10 -0.17
CA MET A 117 -10.85 -1.44 0.13
C MET A 117 -11.87 -2.30 0.87
N SER A 118 -12.71 -1.71 1.73
CA SER A 118 -13.68 -2.46 2.54
C SER A 118 -14.70 -3.25 1.70
N ALA A 119 -15.05 -2.78 0.50
CA ALA A 119 -16.04 -3.42 -0.36
C ALA A 119 -15.43 -4.24 -1.52
N SER A 120 -14.19 -3.93 -1.92
CA SER A 120 -13.55 -4.51 -3.11
C SER A 120 -13.01 -5.93 -2.89
N THR A 121 -12.80 -6.68 -3.99
CA THR A 121 -12.23 -8.04 -3.92
C THR A 121 -10.74 -8.01 -3.54
N TRP A 122 -10.21 -9.10 -2.98
CA TRP A 122 -8.80 -9.19 -2.58
C TRP A 122 -7.82 -8.87 -3.72
N ASN A 123 -8.11 -9.30 -4.95
CA ASN A 123 -7.28 -9.00 -6.12
C ASN A 123 -7.26 -7.49 -6.44
N ASN A 124 -8.40 -6.80 -6.26
CA ASN A 124 -8.49 -5.36 -6.49
C ASN A 124 -7.86 -4.56 -5.32
N CYS A 125 -8.01 -5.06 -4.09
CA CYS A 125 -7.28 -4.56 -2.92
C CYS A 125 -5.76 -4.62 -3.15
N PHE A 126 -5.25 -5.71 -3.74
CA PHE A 126 -3.84 -5.82 -4.08
C PHE A 126 -3.42 -4.74 -5.08
N MET A 127 -4.13 -4.63 -6.21
CA MET A 127 -3.84 -3.60 -7.23
C MET A 127 -3.88 -2.18 -6.66
N LEU A 128 -4.83 -1.87 -5.76
CA LEU A 128 -4.91 -0.57 -5.07
C LEU A 128 -3.69 -0.30 -4.17
N MET A 129 -3.24 -1.32 -3.44
CA MET A 129 -2.12 -1.15 -2.50
C MET A 129 -0.76 -1.09 -3.18
N THR A 130 -0.60 -1.69 -4.36
CA THR A 130 0.68 -1.78 -5.06
C THR A 130 0.67 -1.00 -6.36
N TRP A 131 0.00 -1.52 -7.40
CA TRP A 131 0.10 -0.99 -8.76
C TRP A 131 -0.36 0.46 -8.85
N GLN A 132 -1.47 0.82 -8.20
CA GLN A 132 -1.99 2.19 -8.22
C GLN A 132 -1.07 3.20 -7.51
N LYS A 133 -0.18 2.75 -6.63
CA LYS A 133 0.79 3.61 -5.95
C LYS A 133 2.07 3.81 -6.76
N LEU A 134 2.43 2.86 -7.62
CA LEU A 134 3.73 2.83 -8.31
C LEU A 134 3.95 4.10 -9.16
N ALA A 135 3.02 4.41 -10.08
CA ALA A 135 3.16 5.56 -10.96
C ALA A 135 3.18 6.91 -10.19
N PRO A 136 2.22 7.21 -9.28
CA PRO A 136 2.28 8.42 -8.49
C PRO A 136 3.54 8.54 -7.62
N LEU A 137 4.04 7.44 -7.02
CA LEU A 137 5.26 7.46 -6.20
C LEU A 137 6.51 7.77 -7.04
N MET A 138 6.65 7.18 -8.24
CA MET A 138 7.76 7.51 -9.16
C MET A 138 7.71 8.97 -9.62
N VAL A 139 6.52 9.50 -9.92
CA VAL A 139 6.38 10.93 -10.27
C VAL A 139 6.74 11.79 -9.06
N MET A 140 6.36 11.35 -7.85
CA MET A 140 6.66 12.07 -6.63
C MET A 140 8.16 12.16 -6.37
N SER A 141 8.93 11.07 -6.55
CA SER A 141 10.37 11.07 -6.28
C SER A 141 11.11 12.15 -7.06
N TYR A 142 10.74 12.38 -8.33
CA TYR A 142 11.34 13.44 -9.15
C TYR A 142 11.01 14.88 -8.70
N CYS A 143 9.94 15.06 -7.91
CA CYS A 143 9.41 16.37 -7.56
C CYS A 143 9.62 16.75 -6.09
N ILE A 144 10.03 15.79 -5.25
CA ILE A 144 10.10 15.99 -3.81
C ILE A 144 11.32 16.83 -3.48
N GLU A 145 11.06 17.95 -2.81
CA GLU A 145 12.07 18.74 -2.12
C GLU A 145 11.88 18.61 -0.60
N MET A 146 12.96 18.81 0.14
CA MET A 146 12.95 18.75 1.60
C MET A 146 12.19 19.91 2.23
N ASN A 147 10.87 19.72 2.36
CA ASN A 147 9.96 20.71 2.90
C ASN A 147 9.25 20.22 4.16
N ILE A 148 8.98 21.15 5.08
CA ILE A 148 8.23 20.91 6.32
C ILE A 148 6.88 20.25 6.00
N PHE A 149 6.23 20.66 4.91
CA PHE A 149 4.99 20.08 4.43
C PHE A 149 5.07 18.56 4.24
N ILE A 150 6.05 18.07 3.47
CA ILE A 150 6.17 16.64 3.16
C ILE A 150 6.58 15.83 4.40
N SER A 151 7.47 16.38 5.23
CA SER A 151 7.83 15.74 6.50
C SER A 151 6.64 15.60 7.46
N SER A 152 5.76 16.61 7.52
CA SER A 152 4.54 16.57 8.33
C SER A 152 3.56 15.51 7.83
N ILE A 153 3.41 15.38 6.51
CA ILE A 153 2.56 14.37 5.87
C ILE A 153 3.08 12.96 6.14
N ALA A 154 4.40 12.75 6.10
CA ALA A 154 5.01 11.47 6.46
C ALA A 154 4.65 11.07 7.91
N ILE A 155 4.77 12.00 8.88
CA ILE A 155 4.39 11.73 10.27
C ILE A 155 2.89 11.46 10.39
N VAL A 156 2.05 12.34 9.84
CA VAL A 156 0.59 12.27 9.96
C VAL A 156 0.04 10.99 9.32
N SER A 157 0.61 10.54 8.20
CA SER A 157 0.23 9.26 7.57
C SER A 157 0.61 8.06 8.44
N ILE A 158 1.76 8.07 9.13
CA ILE A 158 2.12 6.99 10.05
C ILE A 158 1.21 6.99 11.28
N ILE A 159 0.90 8.17 11.87
CA ILE A 159 -0.04 8.31 13.00
C ILE A 159 -1.42 7.76 12.64
N ILE A 160 -1.99 8.22 11.52
CA ILE A 160 -3.34 7.85 11.12
C ILE A 160 -3.41 6.39 10.68
N GLY A 161 -2.39 5.90 9.99
CA GLY A 161 -2.28 4.47 9.65
C GLY A 161 -2.21 3.59 10.89
N ALA A 162 -1.49 4.02 11.93
CA ALA A 162 -1.38 3.30 13.19
C ALA A 162 -2.68 3.31 14.00
N LEU A 163 -3.20 4.50 14.31
CA LEU A 163 -4.40 4.66 15.14
C LEU A 163 -5.66 4.15 14.44
N GLY A 164 -5.79 4.42 13.14
CA GLY A 164 -6.94 3.97 12.35
C GLY A 164 -7.04 2.44 12.26
N GLY A 165 -5.90 1.74 12.21
CA GLY A 165 -5.86 0.28 12.15
C GLY A 165 -6.27 -0.42 13.45
N LEU A 166 -6.04 0.20 14.61
CA LEU A 166 -6.37 -0.38 15.92
C LEU A 166 -7.84 -0.75 16.05
N ASN A 167 -8.75 0.06 15.52
CA ASN A 167 -10.19 -0.15 15.72
C ASN A 167 -10.85 -0.97 14.60
N GLN A 168 -10.09 -1.51 13.65
CA GLN A 168 -10.67 -2.25 12.53
C GLN A 168 -10.82 -3.74 12.84
N THR A 169 -12.00 -4.28 12.51
CA THR A 169 -12.30 -5.73 12.56
C THR A 169 -12.26 -6.38 11.17
N SER A 170 -12.42 -5.59 10.11
CA SER A 170 -12.28 -6.09 8.74
C SER A 170 -10.80 -6.14 8.33
N LEU A 171 -10.37 -7.27 7.78
CA LEU A 171 -8.98 -7.47 7.34
C LEU A 171 -8.62 -6.53 6.18
N ARG A 172 -9.59 -6.22 5.30
CA ARG A 172 -9.39 -5.31 4.18
C ARG A 172 -9.11 -3.87 4.64
N GLN A 173 -9.86 -3.34 5.60
CA GLN A 173 -9.59 -2.01 6.15
C GLN A 173 -8.29 -1.99 6.97
N LEU A 174 -7.99 -3.08 7.71
CA LEU A 174 -6.72 -3.20 8.42
C LEU A 174 -5.52 -3.11 7.46
N MET A 175 -5.57 -3.83 6.34
CA MET A 175 -4.55 -3.72 5.27
C MET A 175 -4.52 -2.33 4.62
N ALA A 176 -5.67 -1.67 4.53
CA ALA A 176 -5.75 -0.32 4.01
C ALA A 176 -4.98 0.68 4.90
N TYR A 177 -5.20 0.64 6.21
CA TYR A 177 -4.49 1.47 7.19
C TYR A 177 -3.01 1.12 7.31
N SER A 178 -2.65 -0.16 7.20
CA SER A 178 -1.24 -0.50 7.13
C SER A 178 -0.56 0.08 5.89
N SER A 179 -1.24 0.05 4.74
CA SER A 179 -0.75 0.66 3.51
C SER A 179 -0.53 2.17 3.66
N ILE A 180 -1.36 2.87 4.44
CA ILE A 180 -1.21 4.31 4.76
C ILE A 180 0.03 4.52 5.63
N SER A 181 0.27 3.66 6.62
CA SER A 181 1.48 3.73 7.44
C SER A 181 2.76 3.49 6.64
N HIS A 182 2.76 2.51 5.72
CA HIS A 182 3.90 2.23 4.85
C HIS A 182 4.16 3.35 3.84
N ILE A 183 3.12 4.03 3.34
CA ILE A 183 3.27 5.23 2.51
C ILE A 183 4.07 6.30 3.27
N GLY A 184 3.80 6.52 4.56
CA GLY A 184 4.55 7.50 5.33
C GLY A 184 6.05 7.18 5.42
N TRP A 185 6.42 5.90 5.56
CA TRP A 185 7.81 5.46 5.46
C TRP A 185 8.41 5.68 4.07
N MET A 186 7.66 5.37 3.00
CA MET A 186 8.10 5.60 1.63
C MET A 186 8.32 7.09 1.35
N ILE A 187 7.40 7.96 1.77
CA ILE A 187 7.57 9.42 1.65
C ILE A 187 8.79 9.89 2.45
N SER A 188 8.98 9.38 3.67
CA SER A 188 10.15 9.74 4.48
C SER A 188 11.49 9.30 3.89
N SER A 189 11.50 8.23 3.08
CA SER A 189 12.71 7.75 2.42
C SER A 189 13.01 8.48 1.13
N MET A 190 11.99 8.86 0.36
CA MET A 190 12.12 9.72 -0.81
C MET A 190 12.79 11.06 -0.48
N LEU A 191 12.57 11.57 0.73
CA LEU A 191 13.21 12.79 1.23
C LEU A 191 14.74 12.70 1.28
N VAL A 192 15.32 11.49 1.42
CA VAL A 192 16.78 11.35 1.52
C VAL A 192 17.40 10.75 0.27
N ASN A 193 16.86 9.62 -0.20
CA ASN A 193 17.49 8.90 -1.30
C ASN A 193 16.45 8.13 -2.12
N GLU A 194 16.46 8.36 -3.44
CA GLU A 194 15.57 7.70 -4.40
C GLU A 194 15.68 6.17 -4.34
N ASN A 195 16.90 5.63 -4.23
CA ASN A 195 17.09 4.18 -4.22
C ASN A 195 16.46 3.50 -3.00
N THR A 196 16.40 4.20 -1.85
CA THR A 196 15.92 3.62 -0.59
C THR A 196 14.40 3.42 -0.59
N TRP A 197 13.64 4.35 -1.18
CA TRP A 197 12.20 4.20 -1.24
C TRP A 197 11.80 3.13 -2.26
N GLU A 198 12.52 2.99 -3.38
CA GLU A 198 12.28 1.94 -4.37
C GLU A 198 12.45 0.55 -3.75
N LEU A 199 13.54 0.37 -3.00
CA LEU A 199 13.79 -0.87 -2.25
C LEU A 199 12.68 -1.12 -1.21
N TYR A 200 12.26 -0.08 -0.49
CA TYR A 200 11.13 -0.18 0.45
C TYR A 200 9.86 -0.65 -0.26
N PHE A 201 9.54 -0.05 -1.41
CA PHE A 201 8.35 -0.37 -2.18
C PHE A 201 8.39 -1.81 -2.69
N ILE A 202 9.50 -2.28 -3.24
CA ILE A 202 9.65 -3.67 -3.71
C ILE A 202 9.37 -4.65 -2.57
N ILE A 203 9.98 -4.45 -1.40
CA ILE A 203 9.77 -5.34 -0.24
C ILE A 203 8.32 -5.30 0.23
N TYR A 204 7.73 -4.11 0.31
CA TYR A 204 6.32 -3.95 0.67
C TYR A 204 5.37 -4.67 -0.33
N THR A 205 5.63 -4.58 -1.64
CA THR A 205 4.80 -5.26 -2.65
C THR A 205 4.88 -6.78 -2.52
N ILE A 206 6.07 -7.34 -2.24
CA ILE A 206 6.25 -8.78 -2.02
C ILE A 206 5.49 -9.23 -0.76
N LEU A 207 5.65 -8.52 0.36
CA LEU A 207 5.00 -8.90 1.62
C LEU A 207 3.47 -8.78 1.54
N SER A 208 2.96 -7.72 0.92
CA SER A 208 1.52 -7.55 0.71
C SER A 208 0.94 -8.59 -0.25
N MET A 209 1.69 -9.00 -1.28
CA MET A 209 1.30 -10.10 -2.16
C MET A 209 1.08 -11.40 -1.39
N ILE A 210 2.06 -11.76 -0.55
CA ILE A 210 2.03 -12.99 0.25
C ILE A 210 0.76 -13.04 1.09
N LEU A 211 0.49 -11.98 1.85
CA LEU A 211 -0.67 -11.93 2.74
C LEU A 211 -2.01 -11.92 2.01
N ILE A 212 -2.12 -11.20 0.90
CA ILE A 212 -3.38 -11.18 0.15
C ILE A 212 -3.63 -12.52 -0.52
N MET A 213 -2.58 -13.22 -0.98
CA MET A 213 -2.73 -14.60 -1.44
C MET A 213 -3.27 -15.48 -0.31
N PHE A 214 -2.73 -15.38 0.91
CA PHE A 214 -3.29 -16.08 2.07
C PHE A 214 -4.77 -15.80 2.28
N PHE A 215 -5.15 -14.51 2.38
CA PHE A 215 -6.53 -14.13 2.67
C PHE A 215 -7.52 -14.51 1.56
N ASN A 216 -7.10 -14.41 0.30
CA ASN A 216 -7.95 -14.76 -0.84
C ASN A 216 -8.18 -16.27 -0.93
N GLN A 217 -7.15 -17.06 -0.65
CA GLN A 217 -7.23 -18.53 -0.70
C GLN A 217 -8.10 -19.09 0.42
N SER A 218 -7.98 -18.51 1.61
CA SER A 218 -8.76 -18.88 2.80
C SER A 218 -10.12 -18.16 2.88
N ASN A 219 -10.46 -17.30 1.92
CA ASN A 219 -11.66 -16.46 1.90
C ASN A 219 -11.90 -15.68 3.22
N LEU A 220 -10.83 -15.20 3.84
CA LEU A 220 -10.90 -14.45 5.09
C LEU A 220 -11.21 -12.97 4.80
N HIS A 221 -12.20 -12.41 5.46
CA HIS A 221 -12.56 -10.99 5.36
C HIS A 221 -12.60 -10.28 6.71
N PHE A 222 -12.90 -11.01 7.80
CA PHE A 222 -12.98 -10.48 9.15
C PHE A 222 -12.03 -11.23 10.09
N ILE A 223 -11.57 -10.57 11.15
CA ILE A 223 -10.69 -11.17 12.17
C ILE A 223 -11.33 -12.43 12.79
N ASN A 224 -12.64 -12.42 13.04
CA ASN A 224 -13.35 -13.57 13.62
C ASN A 224 -13.31 -14.82 12.73
N GLN A 225 -13.20 -14.65 11.41
CA GLN A 225 -13.09 -15.78 10.48
C GLN A 225 -11.70 -16.41 10.52
N VAL A 226 -10.66 -15.63 10.89
CA VAL A 226 -9.30 -16.14 11.11
C VAL A 226 -9.33 -17.19 12.21
N PHE A 227 -10.02 -16.87 13.31
CA PHE A 227 -10.24 -17.76 14.44
C PHE A 227 -11.02 -19.02 14.03
N MET A 228 -12.16 -18.85 13.33
CA MET A 228 -13.05 -19.96 12.94
C MET A 228 -12.57 -20.80 11.75
N SER A 229 -11.41 -20.49 11.16
CA SER A 229 -10.85 -21.29 10.06
C SER A 229 -10.29 -22.63 10.57
N SER A 230 -11.18 -23.52 11.00
CA SER A 230 -10.88 -24.84 11.56
C SER A 230 -10.25 -25.80 10.54
N ASN A 231 -10.60 -25.68 9.26
CA ASN A 231 -10.12 -26.58 8.21
C ASN A 231 -8.73 -26.24 7.65
N ASN A 232 -8.08 -25.19 8.15
CA ASN A 232 -6.72 -24.87 7.74
C ASN A 232 -5.72 -25.56 8.69
N ASN A 233 -4.85 -26.39 8.10
CA ASN A 233 -3.71 -27.00 8.80
C ASN A 233 -2.99 -25.96 9.67
N VAL A 234 -2.55 -26.37 10.87
CA VAL A 234 -1.79 -25.52 11.81
C VAL A 234 -0.62 -24.80 11.12
N GLU A 235 0.01 -25.45 10.14
CA GLU A 235 1.05 -24.89 9.27
C GLU A 235 0.62 -23.60 8.54
N VAL A 236 -0.61 -23.55 8.02
CA VAL A 236 -1.15 -22.39 7.29
C VAL A 236 -1.41 -21.22 8.25
N LYS A 237 -1.86 -21.50 9.46
CA LYS A 237 -2.04 -20.48 10.51
C LYS A 237 -0.70 -19.90 10.96
N PHE A 238 0.31 -20.75 11.15
CA PHE A 238 1.66 -20.31 11.50
C PHE A 238 2.30 -19.46 10.40
N THR A 239 2.19 -19.88 9.14
CA THR A 239 2.72 -19.11 8.00
C THR A 239 2.01 -17.76 7.80
N MET A 240 0.70 -17.70 8.05
CA MET A 240 -0.05 -16.43 8.10
C MET A 240 0.46 -15.52 9.23
N MET A 241 0.76 -16.04 10.41
CA MET A 241 1.38 -15.24 11.48
C MET A 241 2.74 -14.68 11.01
N MET A 242 3.64 -15.53 10.51
CA MET A 242 4.99 -15.09 10.13
C MET A 242 4.94 -13.98 9.09
N SER A 243 4.03 -14.06 8.14
CA SER A 243 3.84 -13.01 7.14
C SER A 243 3.25 -11.72 7.74
N LEU A 244 2.31 -11.78 8.70
CA LEU A 244 1.82 -10.58 9.40
C LEU A 244 2.92 -9.90 10.23
N LEU A 245 3.71 -10.67 10.97
CA LEU A 245 4.84 -10.15 11.75
C LEU A 245 5.92 -9.56 10.82
N SER A 246 6.11 -10.14 9.64
CA SER A 246 7.01 -9.59 8.63
C SER A 246 6.57 -8.21 8.14
N LEU A 247 5.28 -7.97 7.88
CA LEU A 247 4.77 -6.62 7.58
C LEU A 247 4.91 -5.65 8.76
N GLY A 248 4.78 -6.15 9.99
CA GLY A 248 5.06 -5.38 11.20
C GLY A 248 6.51 -4.87 11.25
N GLY A 249 7.43 -5.57 10.61
CA GLY A 249 8.85 -5.21 10.57
C GLY A 249 9.54 -5.50 11.89
N LEU A 250 9.27 -6.66 12.49
CA LEU A 250 10.04 -7.16 13.63
C LEU A 250 11.37 -7.77 13.16
N PRO A 251 12.49 -7.56 13.86
CA PRO A 251 13.69 -8.38 13.65
C PRO A 251 13.30 -9.82 14.04
N PRO A 252 13.46 -10.88 13.23
CA PRO A 252 14.40 -11.18 12.12
C PRO A 252 13.81 -11.20 10.68
N PHE A 253 12.63 -10.61 10.46
CA PHE A 253 11.89 -10.75 9.19
C PHE A 253 12.30 -9.76 8.11
N MET A 254 11.90 -10.02 6.85
CA MET A 254 12.22 -9.16 5.70
C MET A 254 11.68 -7.73 5.79
N GLY A 255 10.51 -7.51 6.42
CA GLY A 255 9.97 -6.16 6.53
C GLY A 255 10.69 -5.26 7.55
N PHE A 256 11.62 -5.80 8.36
CA PHE A 256 12.49 -4.97 9.19
C PHE A 256 13.57 -4.29 8.35
N LEU A 257 14.12 -4.99 7.35
CA LEU A 257 15.20 -4.51 6.49
C LEU A 257 14.94 -3.10 5.90
N PRO A 258 13.82 -2.84 5.19
CA PRO A 258 13.63 -1.53 4.58
C PRO A 258 13.41 -0.42 5.61
N LYS A 259 12.76 -0.70 6.75
CA LYS A 259 12.63 0.28 7.83
C LYS A 259 13.99 0.61 8.43
N TRP A 260 14.84 -0.40 8.64
CA TRP A 260 16.18 -0.21 9.19
C TRP A 260 17.07 0.64 8.28
N ILE A 261 17.08 0.35 6.97
CA ILE A 261 17.81 1.14 5.99
C ILE A 261 17.36 2.61 6.02
N VAL A 262 16.04 2.86 5.99
CA VAL A 262 15.50 4.22 6.04
C VAL A 262 15.90 4.92 7.34
N MET A 263 15.86 4.24 8.48
CA MET A 263 16.30 4.82 9.75
C MET A 263 17.77 5.22 9.72
N GLN A 264 18.65 4.34 9.22
CA GLN A 264 20.09 4.61 9.16
C GLN A 264 20.38 5.86 8.32
N VAL A 265 19.87 5.87 7.09
CA VAL A 265 20.07 6.94 6.11
C VAL A 265 19.49 8.28 6.59
N MET A 266 18.36 8.26 7.29
CA MET A 266 17.76 9.45 7.88
C MET A 266 18.56 10.00 9.08
N ILE A 267 19.19 9.14 9.87
CA ILE A 267 20.06 9.54 10.98
C ILE A 267 21.34 10.18 10.44
N GLU A 268 21.92 9.62 9.38
CA GLU A 268 23.08 10.19 8.68
C GLU A 268 22.78 11.61 8.17
N ASN A 269 21.56 11.84 7.67
CA ASN A 269 21.08 13.16 7.26
C ASN A 269 20.59 14.07 8.41
N LYS A 270 20.88 13.73 9.67
CA LYS A 270 20.55 14.51 10.88
C LYS A 270 19.04 14.68 11.14
N MET A 271 18.18 13.85 10.55
CA MET A 271 16.72 13.90 10.73
C MET A 271 16.24 13.00 11.88
N THR A 272 16.96 13.05 13.00
CA THR A 272 16.77 12.15 14.14
C THR A 272 15.39 12.28 14.79
N PHE A 273 14.86 13.51 14.88
CA PHE A 273 13.52 13.73 15.44
C PHE A 273 12.42 13.05 14.62
N LEU A 274 12.51 13.13 13.29
CA LEU A 274 11.55 12.49 12.39
C LEU A 274 11.58 10.97 12.60
N VAL A 275 12.78 10.38 12.61
CA VAL A 275 12.98 8.94 12.84
C VAL A 275 12.39 8.49 14.17
N LEU A 276 12.69 9.21 15.27
CA LEU A 276 12.19 8.89 16.60
C LEU A 276 10.65 8.85 16.63
N ALA A 277 9.99 9.87 16.04
CA ALA A 277 8.54 9.90 15.96
C ALA A 277 7.99 8.70 15.19
N MET A 278 8.55 8.41 14.01
CA MET A 278 8.11 7.31 13.15
C MET A 278 8.24 5.95 13.86
N VAL A 279 9.37 5.68 14.51
CA VAL A 279 9.62 4.42 15.22
C VAL A 279 8.62 4.20 16.34
N MET A 280 8.39 5.22 17.19
CA MET A 280 7.46 5.10 18.31
C MET A 280 6.04 4.76 17.82
N ILE A 281 5.58 5.40 16.74
CA ILE A 281 4.24 5.14 16.19
C ILE A 281 4.17 3.76 15.51
N THR A 282 5.23 3.27 14.88
CA THR A 282 5.20 1.92 14.28
C THR A 282 5.03 0.79 15.28
N THR A 283 5.36 0.99 16.56
CA THR A 283 5.05 -0.03 17.58
C THR A 283 3.55 -0.30 17.68
N ILE A 284 2.72 0.73 17.45
CA ILE A 284 1.27 0.63 17.42
C ILE A 284 0.79 -0.18 16.20
N THR A 285 1.46 -0.03 15.04
CA THR A 285 1.09 -0.86 13.87
C THR A 285 1.42 -2.32 14.08
N VAL A 286 2.55 -2.60 14.73
CA VAL A 286 2.91 -3.96 15.15
C VAL A 286 1.87 -4.55 16.09
N TYR A 287 1.32 -3.77 17.03
CA TYR A 287 0.30 -4.27 17.97
C TYR A 287 -0.95 -4.83 17.28
N TYR A 288 -1.54 -4.14 16.29
CA TYR A 288 -2.73 -4.69 15.63
C TYR A 288 -2.41 -5.91 14.77
N TYR A 289 -1.20 -6.03 14.22
CA TYR A 289 -0.77 -7.25 13.54
C TYR A 289 -0.63 -8.42 14.52
N ILE A 290 -0.03 -8.17 15.69
CA ILE A 290 0.07 -9.13 16.77
C ILE A 290 -1.33 -9.59 17.19
N ARG A 291 -2.30 -8.68 17.34
CA ARG A 291 -3.70 -9.03 17.63
C ARG A 291 -4.28 -10.02 16.62
N VAL A 292 -4.14 -9.77 15.31
CA VAL A 292 -4.63 -10.70 14.28
C VAL A 292 -3.87 -12.03 14.35
N SER A 293 -2.55 -11.99 14.54
CA SER A 293 -1.75 -13.22 14.64
C SER A 293 -2.12 -14.08 15.84
N PHE A 294 -2.45 -13.48 16.99
CA PHE A 294 -2.93 -14.22 18.15
C PHE A 294 -4.30 -14.85 17.89
N THR A 295 -5.22 -14.19 17.19
CA THR A 295 -6.49 -14.83 16.80
C THR A 295 -6.29 -16.04 15.88
N ALA A 296 -5.18 -16.09 15.12
CA ALA A 296 -4.82 -17.25 14.33
C ALA A 296 -4.20 -18.38 15.18
N LEU A 297 -3.53 -18.06 16.29
CA LEU A 297 -2.76 -19.01 17.11
C LEU A 297 -3.46 -19.51 18.38
N VAL A 298 -4.36 -18.73 19.00
CA VAL A 298 -4.90 -19.04 20.34
C VAL A 298 -5.83 -20.27 20.31
N LEU A 299 -5.20 -21.44 20.47
CA LEU A 299 -5.30 -22.50 21.49
C LEU A 299 -6.65 -23.00 22.03
N THR A 300 -7.79 -22.39 21.72
CA THR A 300 -9.10 -22.98 22.07
C THR A 300 -10.09 -22.77 20.93
N ASN A 301 -9.92 -23.54 19.86
CA ASN A 301 -10.99 -23.66 18.88
C ASN A 301 -12.15 -24.40 19.55
N SER A 302 -13.27 -23.72 19.77
CA SER A 302 -14.56 -24.42 19.86
C SER A 302 -14.89 -24.84 18.43
N GLU A 303 -14.38 -25.99 18.01
CA GLU A 303 -14.70 -26.53 16.70
C GLU A 303 -16.20 -26.79 16.65
N THR A 304 -16.88 -26.16 15.69
CA THR A 304 -18.24 -26.56 15.35
C THR A 304 -18.14 -27.97 14.78
N SER A 305 -18.68 -28.96 15.49
CA SER A 305 -18.61 -30.39 15.15
C SER A 305 -19.21 -30.77 13.77
N TRP A 306 -19.76 -29.80 13.04
CA TRP A 306 -20.40 -29.94 11.73
C TRP A 306 -19.49 -29.55 10.56
N SER A 307 -18.16 -29.59 10.73
CA SER A 307 -17.24 -29.38 9.61
C SER A 307 -17.04 -30.69 8.83
N ILE A 308 -17.85 -30.88 7.80
CA ILE A 308 -17.59 -31.87 6.75
C ILE A 308 -16.20 -31.59 6.16
N ASP A 309 -15.36 -32.61 6.03
CA ASP A 309 -14.02 -32.56 5.47
C ASP A 309 -14.02 -32.01 4.04
N ILE A 310 -13.94 -30.70 3.92
CA ILE A 310 -13.67 -30.03 2.65
C ILE A 310 -12.18 -30.25 2.40
N LYS A 311 -11.87 -31.18 1.50
CA LYS A 311 -10.50 -31.40 1.00
C LYS A 311 -9.87 -30.05 0.68
N SER A 312 -8.82 -29.70 1.43
CA SER A 312 -8.01 -28.53 1.14
C SER A 312 -7.45 -28.68 -0.27
N LYS A 313 -7.82 -27.78 -1.19
CA LYS A 313 -7.15 -27.68 -2.49
C LYS A 313 -5.64 -27.63 -2.27
N ASN A 314 -4.85 -28.21 -3.18
CA ASN A 314 -3.39 -28.27 -3.12
C ASN A 314 -2.78 -26.87 -2.96
N PHE A 315 -2.67 -26.42 -1.70
CA PHE A 315 -2.39 -25.05 -1.30
C PHE A 315 -0.97 -24.86 -0.73
N LYS A 316 -0.24 -25.96 -0.52
CA LYS A 316 0.94 -25.90 0.35
C LYS A 316 2.18 -25.32 -0.33
N MET A 317 2.45 -25.61 -1.60
CA MET A 317 3.80 -25.39 -2.13
C MET A 317 4.10 -23.92 -2.47
N LEU A 318 3.22 -23.21 -3.18
CA LEU A 318 3.47 -21.80 -3.53
C LEU A 318 3.40 -20.88 -2.30
N LEU A 319 2.58 -21.28 -1.32
CA LEU A 319 2.35 -20.50 -0.13
C LEU A 319 3.50 -20.67 0.88
N SER A 320 3.99 -21.90 1.04
CA SER A 320 5.15 -22.17 1.88
C SER A 320 6.41 -21.52 1.33
N THR A 321 6.66 -21.59 0.02
CA THR A 321 7.82 -20.92 -0.61
C THR A 321 7.72 -19.41 -0.46
N ALA A 322 6.53 -18.83 -0.62
CA ALA A 322 6.32 -17.40 -0.45
C ALA A 322 6.57 -16.96 1.01
N THR A 323 6.25 -17.81 1.99
CA THR A 323 6.56 -17.50 3.41
C THR A 323 8.03 -17.60 3.74
N MET A 324 8.77 -18.54 3.12
CA MET A 324 10.22 -18.59 3.27
C MET A 324 10.86 -17.28 2.80
N ILE A 325 10.36 -16.69 1.71
CA ILE A 325 10.86 -15.38 1.23
C ILE A 325 10.61 -14.29 2.29
N SER A 326 9.47 -14.30 2.98
CA SER A 326 9.18 -13.31 4.04
C SER A 326 10.07 -13.43 5.28
N THR A 327 10.62 -14.61 5.56
CA THR A 327 11.44 -14.86 6.75
C THR A 327 12.94 -14.72 6.51
N MET A 328 13.44 -14.86 5.29
CA MET A 328 14.88 -14.82 4.97
C MET A 328 15.49 -13.41 4.93
N GLY A 329 14.86 -12.45 5.60
CA GLY A 329 15.17 -11.03 5.41
C GLY A 329 16.56 -10.61 5.84
N LEU A 330 17.00 -11.06 7.01
CA LEU A 330 18.31 -10.71 7.54
C LEU A 330 19.48 -11.30 6.72
N ILE A 331 19.26 -12.38 5.97
CA ILE A 331 20.32 -12.96 5.12
C ILE A 331 20.49 -12.10 3.86
N LEU A 332 19.42 -11.46 3.40
CA LEU A 332 19.43 -10.62 2.21
C LEU A 332 20.05 -9.23 2.46
N THR A 333 20.37 -8.85 3.70
CA THR A 333 20.99 -7.55 3.99
C THR A 333 22.35 -7.40 3.32
N SER A 334 23.10 -8.49 3.14
CA SER A 334 24.41 -8.45 2.47
C SER A 334 24.32 -8.21 0.96
N LEU A 335 23.12 -8.36 0.36
CA LEU A 335 22.89 -8.13 -1.06
C LEU A 335 22.45 -6.70 -1.36
N VAL A 336 22.12 -5.90 -0.33
CA VAL A 336 21.87 -4.48 -0.53
C VAL A 336 23.21 -3.86 -0.89
N PRO A 337 23.40 -3.40 -2.14
CA PRO A 337 24.66 -2.79 -2.54
C PRO A 337 24.89 -1.59 -1.63
N ASN A 338 26.10 -1.51 -1.06
CA ASN A 338 26.59 -0.51 -0.12
C ASN A 338 25.66 0.70 0.02
N LEU A 339 25.03 0.80 1.19
CA LEU A 339 24.56 2.08 1.71
C LEU A 339 25.72 3.08 1.72
#